data_AF-A0A7Z0NEG2-F1
#
_entry.id   AF-A0A7Z0NEG2-F1
#
_cell.length_a   1.000
_cell.length_b   1.000
_cell.length_c   1.000
_cell.angle_alpha   90.00
_cell.angle_beta   90.00
_cell.angle_gamma   90.00
#
_symmetry.space_group_name_H-M   'P 1'
#
loop_
_entity.id
_entity.type
_entity.pdbx_description
1 polymer ?
#
loop_
_entity_poly.entity_id
_entity_poly.type
_entity_poly.pdbx_seq_one_letter_code
_entity_poly.pdbx_strand_id
1 'polypeptide(L)'
;MEAPENSPPPNFPEDQPVDLIHRIASLTRMLRQSMRELGLDQAIKDAAHAIPDARDRLHYVARMTEQAANRVLNAAEQTQPLQDSMIRDAKALDQRWQQWFDHPVELADARELVDDTRALLKDVPAKAQASQNNLLDIIMAQDFQDLTGQVIMKMLGVVSAIETELVQVLIDNVPQERREEAESLLNGPEVNPEGKVDVVTSQDQVDDLLASLGF
;
A
#
# COMPACT_ATOMS: atom_id res chain seq x y z
N MET A 1 53.66 42.47 52.92
CA MET A 1 53.46 41.20 52.20
C MET A 1 51.96 41.08 52.04
N GLU A 2 51.48 41.50 50.87
CA GLU A 2 50.06 41.74 50.56
C GLU A 2 49.27 40.43 50.50
N ALA A 3 48.02 40.49 51.00
CA ALA A 3 47.04 39.42 50.91
C ALA A 3 46.50 39.31 49.47
N PRO A 4 46.11 38.12 48.99
CA PRO A 4 45.56 37.99 47.65
C PRO A 4 44.13 38.55 47.59
N GLU A 5 43.89 39.37 46.58
CA GLU A 5 42.59 39.93 46.20
C GLU A 5 41.59 38.81 45.91
N ASN A 6 40.47 38.81 46.64
CA ASN A 6 39.37 37.89 46.43
C ASN A 6 38.47 38.45 45.32
N SER A 7 38.68 38.01 44.08
CA SER A 7 37.81 38.38 42.95
C SER A 7 36.41 37.76 43.13
N PRO A 8 35.31 38.49 42.86
CA PRO A 8 33.98 37.91 42.93
C PRO A 8 33.81 36.86 41.82
N PRO A 9 33.00 35.81 42.04
CA PRO A 9 32.79 34.77 41.04
C PRO A 9 32.14 35.38 39.79
N PRO A 10 32.43 34.86 38.59
CA PRO A 10 31.77 35.30 37.36
C PRO A 10 30.27 35.06 37.48
N ASN A 11 29.49 36.13 37.30
CA ASN A 11 28.04 36.08 37.25
C ASN A 11 27.64 35.38 35.94
N PHE A 12 27.43 34.07 35.97
CA PHE A 12 26.76 33.37 34.89
C PHE A 12 25.26 33.67 34.99
N PRO A 13 24.62 34.19 33.93
CA PRO A 13 23.19 34.43 33.95
C PRO A 13 22.46 33.07 33.97
N GLU A 14 22.04 32.62 35.14
CA GLU A 14 21.26 31.39 35.36
C GLU A 14 19.84 31.44 34.74
N ASP A 15 19.40 32.60 34.24
CA ASP A 15 18.01 32.84 33.77
C ASP A 15 17.72 32.45 32.30
N GLN A 16 18.73 32.19 31.47
CA GLN A 16 18.51 31.95 30.02
C GLN A 16 17.71 30.68 29.66
N PRO A 17 17.84 29.53 30.35
CA PRO A 17 17.06 28.32 30.03
C PRO A 17 15.59 28.48 30.41
N VAL A 18 15.32 29.20 31.50
CA VAL A 18 13.98 29.41 32.06
C VAL A 18 13.20 30.37 31.18
N ASP A 19 13.84 31.42 30.67
CA ASP A 19 13.23 32.40 29.77
C ASP A 19 12.91 31.80 28.39
N LEU A 20 13.77 30.90 27.88
CA LEU A 20 13.49 30.15 26.64
C LEU A 20 12.29 29.21 26.81
N ILE A 21 12.21 28.48 27.93
CA ILE A 21 11.07 27.59 28.23
C ILE A 21 9.77 28.40 28.38
N HIS A 22 9.82 29.57 29.03
CA HIS A 22 8.65 30.46 29.13
C HIS A 22 8.20 30.99 27.77
N ARG A 23 9.14 31.35 26.89
CA ARG A 23 8.84 31.81 25.54
C ARG A 23 8.23 30.71 24.67
N ILE A 24 8.77 29.50 24.75
CA ILE A 24 8.18 28.32 24.08
C ILE A 24 6.77 28.07 24.62
N ALA A 25 6.58 28.08 25.94
CA ALA A 25 5.27 27.89 26.55
C ALA A 25 4.25 28.97 26.16
N SER A 26 4.66 30.23 26.02
CA SER A 26 3.77 31.31 25.57
C SER A 26 3.39 31.14 24.09
N LEU A 27 4.36 30.78 23.23
CA LEU A 27 4.12 30.51 21.82
C LEU A 27 3.22 29.28 21.63
N THR A 28 3.42 28.20 22.39
CA THR A 28 2.55 27.03 22.35
C THR A 28 1.14 27.34 22.84
N ARG A 29 0.97 28.18 23.87
CA ARG A 29 -0.36 28.65 24.30
C ARG A 29 -1.03 29.52 23.26
N MET A 30 -0.30 30.43 22.63
CA MET A 30 -0.82 31.30 21.57
C MET A 30 -1.25 30.46 20.37
N LEU A 31 -0.40 29.54 19.90
CA LEU A 31 -0.75 28.58 18.85
C LEU A 31 -2.00 27.76 19.22
N ARG A 32 -2.06 27.22 20.43
CA ARG A 32 -3.22 26.45 20.90
C ARG A 32 -4.49 27.30 20.96
N GLN A 33 -4.39 28.55 21.40
CA GLN A 33 -5.51 29.47 21.48
C GLN A 33 -6.01 29.83 20.08
N SER A 34 -5.10 30.16 19.15
CA SER A 34 -5.42 30.38 17.75
C SER A 34 -6.04 29.14 17.11
N MET A 35 -5.49 27.93 17.31
CA MET A 35 -6.10 26.68 16.82
C MET A 35 -7.51 26.45 17.35
N ARG A 36 -7.80 26.90 18.58
CA ARG A 36 -9.13 26.83 19.18
C ARG A 36 -10.10 27.86 18.59
N GLU A 37 -9.62 29.09 18.39
CA GLU A 37 -10.37 30.18 17.77
C GLU A 37 -10.70 29.90 16.30
N LEU A 38 -9.82 29.16 15.62
CA LEU A 38 -9.98 28.71 14.23
C LEU A 38 -10.85 27.44 14.08
N GLY A 39 -11.42 26.88 15.17
CA GLY A 39 -12.22 25.65 15.13
C GLY A 39 -11.44 24.35 14.85
N LEU A 40 -10.14 24.47 14.61
CA LEU A 40 -9.21 23.40 14.21
C LEU A 40 -8.90 22.37 15.31
N ASP A 41 -9.16 22.70 16.57
CA ASP A 41 -8.87 21.83 17.73
C ASP A 41 -9.67 20.51 17.71
N GLN A 42 -10.77 20.43 16.96
CA GLN A 42 -11.54 19.20 16.77
C GLN A 42 -11.03 18.40 15.55
N ALA A 43 -10.91 19.03 14.38
CA ALA A 43 -10.40 18.39 13.16
C ALA A 43 -8.99 17.79 13.35
N ILE A 44 -8.08 18.49 14.05
CA ILE A 44 -6.73 17.98 14.35
C ILE A 44 -6.78 16.78 15.31
N LYS A 45 -7.70 16.78 16.29
CA LYS A 45 -7.87 15.62 17.17
C LYS A 45 -8.40 14.43 16.41
N ASP A 46 -9.39 14.63 15.55
CA ASP A 46 -10.00 13.58 14.75
C ASP A 46 -8.98 12.98 13.76
N ALA A 47 -8.19 13.82 13.08
CA ALA A 47 -7.07 13.37 12.25
C ALA A 47 -6.00 12.63 13.06
N ALA A 48 -5.62 13.14 14.23
CA ALA A 48 -4.65 12.48 15.11
C ALA A 48 -5.13 11.10 15.61
N HIS A 49 -6.44 10.86 15.66
CA HIS A 49 -7.02 9.56 16.00
C HIS A 49 -7.16 8.65 14.76
N ALA A 50 -7.43 9.22 13.58
CA ALA A 50 -7.66 8.47 12.34
C ALA A 50 -6.37 8.01 11.65
N ILE A 51 -5.28 8.79 11.73
CA ILE A 51 -3.99 8.44 11.09
C ILE A 51 -3.40 7.12 11.62
N PRO A 52 -3.38 6.84 12.94
CA PRO A 52 -2.92 5.54 13.45
C PRO A 52 -3.76 4.36 12.95
N ASP A 53 -5.09 4.47 12.94
CA ASP A 53 -5.99 3.45 12.38
C ASP A 53 -5.68 3.23 10.89
N ALA A 54 -5.40 4.32 10.17
CA ALA A 54 -5.06 4.24 8.76
C ALA A 54 -3.75 3.51 8.48
N ARG A 55 -2.73 3.81 9.27
CA ARG A 55 -1.44 3.11 9.20
C ARG A 55 -1.61 1.62 9.49
N ASP A 56 -2.37 1.26 10.53
CA ASP A 56 -2.56 -0.15 10.92
C ASP A 56 -3.31 -0.93 9.83
N ARG A 57 -4.26 -0.29 9.14
CA ARG A 57 -4.95 -0.82 7.97
C ARG A 57 -4.06 -1.01 6.76
N LEU A 58 -3.18 -0.05 6.46
CA LEU A 58 -2.19 -0.21 5.39
C LEU A 58 -1.19 -1.33 5.70
N HIS A 59 -0.76 -1.48 6.96
CA HIS A 59 0.04 -2.62 7.39
C HIS A 59 -0.71 -3.95 7.23
N TYR A 60 -2.01 -3.96 7.56
CA TYR A 60 -2.85 -5.12 7.33
C TYR A 60 -2.88 -5.50 5.83
N VAL A 61 -3.07 -4.52 4.95
CA VAL A 61 -3.04 -4.74 3.49
C VAL A 61 -1.69 -5.33 3.06
N ALA A 62 -0.58 -4.70 3.46
CA ALA A 62 0.75 -5.17 3.10
C ALA A 62 0.99 -6.64 3.51
N ARG A 63 0.61 -7.00 4.74
CA ARG A 63 0.72 -8.38 5.24
C ARG A 63 -0.14 -9.36 4.45
N MET A 64 -1.38 -8.99 4.14
CA MET A 64 -2.28 -9.85 3.36
C MET A 64 -1.75 -10.06 1.94
N THR A 65 -1.21 -9.01 1.32
CA THR A 65 -0.57 -9.09 0.00
C THR A 65 0.66 -9.99 0.02
N GLU A 66 1.53 -9.87 1.03
CA GLU A 66 2.70 -10.73 1.19
C GLU A 66 2.29 -12.20 1.39
N GLN A 67 1.30 -12.46 2.24
CA GLN A 67 0.80 -13.82 2.48
C GLN A 67 0.23 -14.45 1.21
N ALA A 68 -0.56 -13.70 0.44
CA ALA A 68 -1.12 -14.17 -0.82
C ALA A 68 -0.03 -14.44 -1.86
N ALA A 69 0.93 -13.53 -2.01
CA ALA A 69 2.06 -13.70 -2.92
C ALA A 69 2.87 -14.95 -2.59
N ASN A 70 3.19 -15.17 -1.31
CA ASN A 70 3.89 -16.36 -0.85
C ASN A 70 3.10 -17.65 -1.14
N ARG A 71 1.78 -17.65 -0.92
CA ARG A 71 0.93 -18.81 -1.19
C ARG A 71 0.87 -19.14 -2.68
N VAL A 72 0.72 -18.12 -3.53
CA VAL A 72 0.74 -18.28 -4.99
C VAL A 72 2.09 -18.80 -5.48
N LEU A 73 3.20 -18.23 -4.99
CA LEU A 73 4.54 -18.64 -5.37
C LEU A 73 4.80 -20.10 -4.99
N ASN A 74 4.49 -20.49 -3.76
CA ASN A 74 4.65 -21.87 -3.29
C ASN A 74 3.83 -22.86 -4.13
N ALA A 75 2.59 -22.53 -4.46
CA ALA A 75 1.74 -23.38 -5.29
C ALA A 75 2.26 -23.48 -6.73
N ALA A 76 2.79 -22.39 -7.29
CA ALA A 76 3.43 -22.40 -8.61
C ALA A 76 4.70 -23.27 -8.63
N GLU A 77 5.58 -23.10 -7.63
CA GLU A 77 6.81 -23.88 -7.46
C GLU A 77 6.55 -25.38 -7.31
N GLN A 78 5.45 -25.77 -6.68
CA GLN A 78 5.03 -27.17 -6.57
C GLN A 78 4.40 -27.71 -7.86
N THR A 79 3.75 -26.84 -8.64
CA THR A 79 3.05 -27.24 -9.88
C THR A 79 4.02 -27.49 -11.02
N GLN A 80 5.01 -26.62 -11.18
CA GLN A 80 5.98 -26.68 -12.28
C GLN A 80 6.66 -28.06 -12.43
N PRO A 81 7.24 -28.69 -11.39
CA PRO A 81 7.90 -29.99 -11.54
C PRO A 81 6.93 -31.12 -11.92
N LEU A 82 5.65 -31.04 -11.51
CA LEU A 82 4.63 -32.01 -11.90
C LEU A 82 4.34 -31.93 -13.40
N GLN A 83 4.14 -30.71 -13.91
CA GLN A 83 3.91 -30.46 -15.33
C GLN A 83 5.13 -30.87 -16.16
N ASP A 84 6.32 -30.46 -15.72
CA ASP A 84 7.56 -30.77 -16.42
C ASP A 84 7.82 -32.28 -16.48
N SER A 85 7.56 -33.02 -15.39
CA SER A 85 7.69 -34.48 -15.40
C SER A 85 6.69 -35.11 -16.37
N MET A 86 5.40 -34.75 -16.31
CA MET A 86 4.41 -35.31 -17.23
C MET A 86 4.78 -35.06 -18.70
N ILE A 87 5.25 -33.85 -19.03
CA ILE A 87 5.67 -33.51 -20.40
C ILE A 87 6.89 -34.33 -20.81
N ARG A 88 7.91 -34.43 -19.94
CA ARG A 88 9.12 -35.22 -20.23
C ARG A 88 8.79 -36.69 -20.44
N ASP A 89 8.02 -37.29 -19.53
CA ASP A 89 7.70 -38.71 -19.53
C ASP A 89 6.84 -39.07 -20.76
N ALA A 90 5.86 -38.21 -21.10
CA ALA A 90 5.04 -38.37 -22.30
C ALA A 90 5.85 -38.27 -23.59
N LYS A 91 6.73 -37.25 -23.73
CA LYS A 91 7.59 -37.09 -24.90
C LYS A 91 8.59 -38.23 -25.07
N ALA A 92 9.16 -38.71 -23.96
CA ALA A 92 10.09 -39.84 -24.00
C ALA A 92 9.40 -41.12 -24.49
N LEU A 93 8.16 -41.38 -24.05
CA LEU A 93 7.37 -42.51 -24.52
C LEU A 93 6.94 -42.36 -25.98
N ASP A 94 6.48 -41.19 -26.40
CA ASP A 94 6.12 -40.90 -27.79
C ASP A 94 7.30 -41.16 -28.74
N GLN A 95 8.49 -40.68 -28.38
CA GLN A 95 9.71 -40.93 -29.15
C GLN A 95 10.06 -42.41 -29.24
N ARG A 96 9.92 -43.17 -28.15
CA ARG A 96 10.18 -44.62 -28.15
C ARG A 96 9.15 -45.39 -28.98
N TRP A 97 7.88 -45.00 -28.94
CA TRP A 97 6.84 -45.55 -29.82
C TRP A 97 7.13 -45.27 -31.27
N GLN A 98 7.52 -44.04 -31.62
CA GLN A 98 7.89 -43.69 -32.99
C GLN A 98 9.07 -44.54 -33.50
N GLN A 99 10.13 -44.69 -32.71
CA GLN A 99 11.28 -45.53 -33.05
C GLN A 99 10.88 -46.99 -33.28
N TRP A 100 10.01 -47.53 -32.42
CA TRP A 100 9.52 -48.90 -32.55
C TRP A 100 8.64 -49.07 -33.81
N PHE A 101 7.80 -48.09 -34.16
CA PHE A 101 7.00 -48.15 -35.40
C PHE A 101 7.84 -48.01 -36.66
N ASP A 102 8.88 -47.17 -36.65
CA ASP A 102 9.79 -46.99 -37.78
C ASP A 102 10.68 -48.21 -38.01
N HIS A 103 11.10 -48.88 -36.93
CA HIS A 103 11.94 -50.08 -36.96
C HIS A 103 11.43 -51.10 -35.94
N PRO A 104 10.42 -51.92 -36.27
CA PRO A 104 9.89 -52.90 -35.34
C PRO A 104 10.97 -53.89 -34.89
N VAL A 105 11.25 -53.87 -33.59
CA VAL A 105 12.17 -54.78 -32.90
C VAL A 105 11.42 -55.92 -32.21
N GLU A 106 12.16 -56.82 -31.56
CA GLU A 106 11.66 -58.02 -30.91
C GLU A 106 10.51 -57.78 -29.91
N LEU A 107 9.71 -58.84 -29.69
CA LEU A 107 8.53 -58.83 -28.79
C LEU A 107 8.83 -58.39 -27.35
N ALA A 108 10.08 -58.55 -26.88
CA ALA A 108 10.49 -58.15 -25.54
C ALA A 108 10.49 -56.62 -25.35
N ASP A 109 11.01 -55.88 -26.32
CA ASP A 109 11.08 -54.42 -26.28
C ASP A 109 9.68 -53.79 -26.40
N ALA A 110 8.79 -54.43 -27.17
CA ALA A 110 7.39 -54.05 -27.25
C ALA A 110 6.67 -54.19 -25.90
N ARG A 111 7.01 -55.21 -25.10
CA ARG A 111 6.41 -55.42 -23.79
C ARG A 111 6.86 -54.36 -22.79
N GLU A 112 8.15 -54.03 -22.76
CA GLU A 112 8.68 -52.95 -21.91
C GLU A 112 7.99 -51.63 -22.22
N LEU A 113 7.82 -51.31 -23.51
CA LEU A 113 7.17 -50.08 -23.96
C LEU A 113 5.70 -50.00 -23.53
N VAL A 114 4.98 -51.12 -23.57
CA VAL A 114 3.61 -51.23 -23.05
C VAL A 114 3.57 -51.06 -21.53
N ASP A 115 4.49 -51.70 -20.81
CA ASP A 115 4.55 -51.61 -19.34
C ASP A 115 4.85 -50.17 -18.88
N ASP A 116 5.80 -49.48 -19.53
CA ASP A 116 6.13 -48.07 -19.26
C ASP A 116 4.98 -47.13 -19.63
N THR A 117 4.29 -47.38 -20.74
CA THR A 117 3.09 -46.62 -21.12
C THR A 117 1.99 -46.77 -20.08
N ARG A 118 1.77 -48.00 -19.58
CA ARG A 118 0.78 -48.24 -18.50
C ARG A 118 1.20 -47.59 -17.19
N ALA A 119 2.50 -47.51 -16.90
CA ALA A 119 3.00 -46.80 -15.73
C ALA A 119 2.71 -45.30 -15.83
N LEU A 120 3.01 -44.66 -16.97
CA LEU A 120 2.66 -43.25 -17.22
C LEU A 120 1.16 -43.01 -17.05
N LEU A 121 0.31 -43.83 -17.68
CA LEU A 121 -1.15 -43.67 -17.60
C LEU A 121 -1.70 -43.81 -16.17
N LYS A 122 -1.02 -44.56 -15.30
CA LYS A 122 -1.38 -44.65 -13.87
C LYS A 122 -0.93 -43.43 -13.06
N ASP A 123 0.18 -42.82 -13.46
CA ASP A 123 0.81 -41.70 -12.74
C ASP A 123 0.20 -40.34 -13.10
N VAL A 124 -0.22 -40.16 -14.36
CA VAL A 124 -0.85 -38.93 -14.86
C VAL A 124 -2.01 -38.44 -13.97
N PRO A 125 -2.99 -39.26 -13.55
CA PRO A 125 -4.08 -38.79 -12.70
C PRO A 125 -3.61 -38.21 -11.37
N ALA A 126 -2.59 -38.80 -10.75
CA ALA A 126 -2.07 -38.32 -9.46
C ALA A 126 -1.36 -36.97 -9.62
N LYS A 127 -0.49 -36.84 -10.64
CA LYS A 127 0.20 -35.57 -10.95
C LYS A 127 -0.78 -34.48 -11.38
N ALA A 128 -1.78 -34.81 -12.19
CA ALA A 128 -2.83 -33.89 -12.61
C ALA A 128 -3.70 -33.43 -11.43
N GLN A 129 -4.08 -34.33 -10.52
CA GLN A 129 -4.84 -33.96 -9.32
C GLN A 129 -4.03 -33.07 -8.38
N ALA A 130 -2.74 -33.35 -8.19
CA ALA A 130 -1.86 -32.49 -7.40
C ALA A 130 -1.72 -31.10 -8.02
N SER A 131 -1.54 -31.02 -9.34
CA SER A 131 -1.53 -29.76 -10.10
C SER A 131 -2.85 -28.98 -9.96
N GLN A 132 -3.99 -29.67 -10.05
CA GLN A 132 -5.31 -29.08 -9.84
C GLN A 132 -5.48 -28.51 -8.42
N ASN A 133 -5.00 -29.22 -7.40
CA ASN A 133 -5.06 -28.75 -6.01
C ASN A 133 -4.23 -27.48 -5.82
N ASN A 134 -3.03 -27.42 -6.40
CA ASN A 134 -2.19 -26.22 -6.36
C ASN A 134 -2.86 -25.03 -7.08
N LEU A 135 -3.54 -25.27 -8.21
CA LEU A 135 -4.31 -24.22 -8.90
C LEU A 135 -5.47 -23.71 -8.02
N LEU A 136 -6.15 -24.60 -7.28
CA LEU A 136 -7.18 -24.19 -6.33
C LEU A 136 -6.58 -23.37 -5.18
N ASP A 137 -5.38 -23.72 -4.70
CA ASP A 137 -4.67 -22.93 -3.70
C ASP A 137 -4.29 -21.53 -4.21
N ILE A 138 -3.92 -21.40 -5.48
CA ILE A 138 -3.70 -20.09 -6.13
C ILE A 138 -4.99 -19.28 -6.15
N ILE A 139 -6.11 -19.90 -6.54
CA ILE A 139 -7.42 -19.21 -6.58
C ILE A 139 -7.84 -18.76 -5.18
N MET A 140 -7.76 -19.64 -4.17
CA MET A 140 -8.09 -19.29 -2.79
C MET A 140 -7.14 -18.24 -2.21
N ALA A 141 -5.88 -18.23 -2.64
CA ALA A 141 -4.94 -17.20 -2.22
C ALA A 141 -5.36 -15.80 -2.68
N GLN A 142 -6.23 -15.67 -3.69
CA GLN A 142 -6.73 -14.39 -4.23
C GLN A 142 -7.84 -13.75 -3.38
N ASP A 143 -8.43 -14.47 -2.43
CA ASP A 143 -9.48 -13.95 -1.53
C ASP A 143 -9.02 -12.71 -0.74
N PHE A 144 -7.69 -12.49 -0.60
CA PHE A 144 -7.14 -11.28 -0.02
C PHE A 144 -7.50 -10.01 -0.80
N GLN A 145 -7.79 -10.09 -2.10
CA GLN A 145 -8.09 -8.92 -2.93
C GLN A 145 -9.38 -8.23 -2.48
N ASP A 146 -10.43 -8.98 -2.14
CA ASP A 146 -11.69 -8.41 -1.65
C ASP A 146 -11.46 -7.69 -0.31
N LEU A 147 -10.74 -8.36 0.59
CA LEU A 147 -10.51 -7.87 1.94
C LEU A 147 -9.58 -6.64 1.95
N THR A 148 -8.53 -6.65 1.12
CA THR A 148 -7.65 -5.49 0.94
C THR A 148 -8.34 -4.34 0.22
N GLY A 149 -9.19 -4.62 -0.77
CA GLY A 149 -10.01 -3.63 -1.46
C GLY A 149 -10.97 -2.89 -0.51
N GLN A 150 -11.64 -3.62 0.38
CA GLN A 150 -12.49 -3.01 1.41
C GLN A 150 -11.70 -2.11 2.35
N VAL A 151 -10.49 -2.51 2.73
CA VAL A 151 -9.62 -1.71 3.60
C VAL A 151 -9.16 -0.44 2.89
N ILE A 152 -8.73 -0.54 1.63
CA ILE A 152 -8.35 0.62 0.81
C ILE A 152 -9.53 1.59 0.66
N MET A 153 -10.73 1.10 0.40
CA MET A 153 -11.90 1.99 0.29
C MET A 153 -12.21 2.74 1.59
N LYS A 154 -12.07 2.07 2.74
CA LYS A 154 -12.21 2.75 4.04
C LYS A 154 -11.10 3.79 4.24
N MET A 155 -9.88 3.53 3.74
CA MET A 155 -8.77 4.48 3.80
C MET A 155 -9.00 5.71 2.94
N LEU A 156 -9.49 5.52 1.72
CA LEU A 156 -9.89 6.63 0.86
C LEU A 156 -10.96 7.50 1.52
N GLY A 157 -11.92 6.90 2.22
CA GLY A 157 -12.91 7.63 3.00
C GLY A 157 -12.29 8.47 4.13
N VAL A 158 -11.32 7.93 4.87
CA VAL A 158 -10.60 8.67 5.92
C VAL A 158 -9.80 9.84 5.34
N VAL A 159 -9.09 9.61 4.24
CA VAL A 159 -8.30 10.66 3.56
C VAL A 159 -9.22 11.78 3.05
N SER A 160 -10.33 11.44 2.40
CA SER A 160 -11.31 12.42 1.90
C SER A 160 -11.96 13.22 3.03
N ALA A 161 -12.23 12.61 4.18
CA ALA A 161 -12.75 13.33 5.34
C ALA A 161 -11.72 14.33 5.91
N ILE A 162 -10.45 13.94 6.00
CA ILE A 162 -9.36 14.84 6.42
C ILE A 162 -9.20 15.99 5.42
N GLU A 163 -9.21 15.68 4.12
CA GLU A 163 -9.12 16.69 3.05
C GLU A 163 -10.26 17.70 3.14
N THR A 164 -11.51 17.24 3.29
CA THR A 164 -12.69 18.12 3.41
C THR A 164 -12.58 19.05 4.61
N GLU A 165 -12.19 18.53 5.79
CA GLU A 165 -12.01 19.34 7.00
C GLU A 165 -10.89 20.38 6.83
N LEU A 166 -9.77 20.01 6.21
CA LEU A 166 -8.67 20.94 5.96
C LEU A 166 -9.07 22.04 4.97
N VAL A 167 -9.79 21.70 3.89
CA VAL A 167 -10.30 22.68 2.92
C VAL A 167 -11.33 23.61 3.58
N GLN A 168 -12.25 23.07 4.40
CA GLN A 168 -13.24 23.89 5.10
C GLN A 168 -12.58 24.90 6.03
N VAL A 169 -11.56 24.48 6.78
CA VAL A 169 -10.76 25.39 7.60
C VAL A 169 -10.11 26.48 6.75
N LEU A 170 -9.51 26.11 5.61
CA LEU A 170 -8.90 27.11 4.73
C LEU A 170 -9.93 28.15 4.32
N ILE A 171 -11.10 27.73 3.82
CA ILE A 171 -12.21 28.60 3.38
C ILE A 171 -12.70 29.51 4.51
N ASP A 172 -12.91 28.96 5.71
CA ASP A 172 -13.43 29.72 6.85
C ASP A 172 -12.48 30.86 7.26
N ASN A 173 -11.19 30.71 6.96
CA ASN A 173 -10.12 31.62 7.36
C ASN A 173 -9.57 32.50 6.22
N VAL A 174 -10.13 32.39 5.01
CA VAL A 174 -9.82 33.33 3.92
C VAL A 174 -10.59 34.65 4.12
N PRO A 175 -9.96 35.84 3.91
CA PRO A 175 -10.65 37.13 3.86
C PRO A 175 -11.87 37.09 2.94
N GLN A 176 -12.96 37.80 3.28
CA GLN A 176 -14.22 37.73 2.53
C GLN A 176 -14.08 38.08 1.04
N GLU A 177 -13.09 38.88 0.66
CA GLU A 177 -12.80 39.24 -0.73
C GLU A 177 -12.30 38.06 -1.59
N ARG A 178 -11.83 36.96 -0.98
CA ARG A 178 -11.27 35.78 -1.67
C ARG A 178 -12.04 34.48 -1.36
N ARG A 179 -13.21 34.57 -0.73
CA ARG A 179 -14.03 33.38 -0.43
C ARG A 179 -14.56 32.68 -1.67
N GLU A 180 -14.92 33.43 -2.72
CA GLU A 180 -15.38 32.84 -3.99
C GLU A 180 -14.29 31.99 -4.66
N GLU A 181 -13.03 32.41 -4.58
CA GLU A 181 -11.87 31.63 -5.07
C GLU A 181 -11.64 30.38 -4.21
N ALA A 182 -11.76 30.48 -2.88
CA ALA A 182 -11.57 29.36 -1.97
C ALA A 182 -12.72 28.33 -2.03
N GLU A 183 -13.96 28.76 -2.27
CA GLU A 183 -15.11 27.86 -2.47
C GLU A 183 -14.95 26.98 -3.73
N SER A 184 -14.13 27.40 -4.70
CA SER A 184 -13.81 26.57 -5.87
C SER A 184 -12.99 25.30 -5.52
N LEU A 185 -12.21 25.33 -4.44
CA LEU A 185 -11.43 24.19 -3.93
C LEU A 185 -12.31 23.05 -3.39
N LEU A 186 -13.54 23.37 -2.96
CA LEU A 186 -14.47 22.40 -2.39
C LEU A 186 -14.96 21.36 -3.41
N ASN A 187 -14.85 21.67 -4.71
CA ASN A 187 -15.32 20.79 -5.78
C ASN A 187 -14.32 19.67 -6.12
N GLY A 188 -13.09 19.71 -5.59
CA GLY A 188 -12.04 18.74 -5.89
C GLY A 188 -11.71 18.62 -7.39
N PRO A 189 -10.70 17.83 -7.77
CA PRO A 189 -10.54 17.43 -9.17
C PRO A 189 -11.66 16.47 -9.57
N GLU A 190 -12.57 16.90 -10.46
CA GLU A 190 -13.59 16.00 -11.05
C GLU A 190 -12.90 14.87 -11.85
N VAL A 191 -13.08 13.62 -11.41
CA VAL A 191 -12.43 12.43 -11.98
C VAL A 191 -13.09 11.94 -13.28
N ASN A 192 -13.93 12.75 -13.94
CA ASN A 192 -14.60 12.34 -15.17
C ASN A 192 -14.64 13.47 -16.22
N PRO A 193 -13.68 13.54 -17.16
CA PRO A 193 -13.58 14.63 -18.14
C PRO A 193 -14.57 14.52 -19.32
N GLU A 194 -15.42 13.49 -19.36
CA GLU A 194 -16.41 13.36 -20.43
C GLU A 194 -17.64 14.24 -20.17
N GLY A 195 -17.61 15.47 -20.71
CA GLY A 195 -18.83 16.15 -21.12
C GLY A 195 -19.05 17.61 -20.72
N LYS A 196 -18.07 18.32 -20.11
CA LYS A 196 -18.21 19.76 -19.83
C LYS A 196 -16.93 20.53 -20.21
N VAL A 197 -17.12 21.62 -20.95
CA VAL A 197 -16.11 22.33 -21.76
C VAL A 197 -15.34 23.41 -20.97
N ASP A 198 -15.49 23.49 -19.66
CA ASP A 198 -14.81 24.53 -18.89
C ASP A 198 -14.35 23.95 -17.55
N VAL A 199 -13.19 23.31 -17.54
CA VAL A 199 -12.67 22.63 -16.35
C VAL A 199 -11.17 22.86 -16.20
N VAL A 200 -10.82 23.39 -15.04
CA VAL A 200 -9.48 23.62 -14.47
C VAL A 200 -9.15 22.39 -13.62
N THR A 201 -8.32 21.47 -14.13
CA THR A 201 -8.06 20.14 -13.53
C THR A 201 -6.59 19.69 -13.61
N SER A 202 -5.67 20.42 -12.96
CA SER A 202 -4.39 19.83 -12.54
C SER A 202 -4.03 20.18 -11.11
N GLN A 203 -3.30 19.30 -10.42
CA GLN A 203 -2.72 19.55 -9.09
C GLN A 203 -1.91 20.86 -9.08
N ASP A 204 -1.26 21.19 -10.20
CA ASP A 204 -0.53 22.45 -10.37
C ASP A 204 -1.43 23.68 -10.22
N GLN A 205 -2.71 23.59 -10.63
CA GLN A 205 -3.68 24.69 -10.49
C GLN A 205 -4.20 24.81 -9.06
N VAL A 206 -4.28 23.70 -8.32
CA VAL A 206 -4.57 23.72 -6.88
C VAL A 206 -3.42 24.40 -6.14
N ASP A 207 -2.18 24.06 -6.48
CA ASP A 207 -0.99 24.66 -5.89
C ASP A 207 -0.88 26.16 -6.23
N ASP A 208 -1.18 26.56 -7.47
CA ASP A 208 -1.22 27.98 -7.88
C ASP A 208 -2.32 28.78 -7.15
N LEU A 209 -3.47 28.16 -6.87
CA LEU A 209 -4.56 28.78 -6.12
C LEU A 209 -4.23 28.90 -4.63
N LEU A 210 -3.58 27.90 -4.04
CA LEU A 210 -3.07 27.99 -2.67
C LEU A 210 -2.01 29.10 -2.53
N ALA A 211 -1.11 29.20 -3.51
CA ALA A 211 -0.11 30.26 -3.57
C ALA A 211 -0.75 31.65 -3.70
N SER A 212 -1.83 31.79 -4.47
CA SER A 212 -2.56 33.07 -4.62
C SER A 212 -3.26 33.49 -3.32
N LEU A 213 -3.74 32.53 -2.53
CA LEU A 213 -4.35 32.70 -1.21
C LEU A 213 -3.32 32.99 -0.09
N GLY A 214 -2.03 32.78 -0.35
CA GLY A 214 -0.94 33.08 0.57
C GLY A 214 -0.47 31.89 1.41
N PHE A 215 -0.74 30.67 0.95
CA PHE A 215 -0.28 29.40 1.54
C PHE A 215 0.89 28.79 0.76
#